data_AF-A0A942DRZ6-F1
#
_entry.id   AF-A0A942DRZ6-F1
#
_cell.length_a   1.000
_cell.length_b   1.000
_cell.length_c   1.000
_cell.angle_alpha   90.00
_cell.angle_beta   90.00
_cell.angle_gamma   90.00
#
_symmetry.space_group_name_H-M   'P 1'
#
loop_
_entity.id
_entity.type
_entity.pdbx_description
1 polymer ?
#
loop_
_entity_poly.entity_id
_entity_poly.type
_entity_poly.pdbx_seq_one_letter_code
_entity_poly.pdbx_strand_id
1 'polypeptide(L)'
;MKILMTLVLMTGFASLSWARTTYETGRGQEFGYCSGSQGSFCISGIQARAEMEAKRQADWNCQMKHGQSRSYTASCNSSCFPNIITPRDQNVSVRCSSTCTVQCEIAD
;
A
#
# COMPACT_ATOMS: atom_id res chain seq x y z
N MET A 1 64.58 -14.96 -23.07
CA MET A 1 63.87 -14.33 -21.94
C MET A 1 62.41 -14.21 -22.32
N LYS A 2 61.52 -14.79 -21.50
CA LYS A 2 60.07 -14.86 -21.66
C LYS A 2 59.45 -13.54 -21.21
N ILE A 3 58.57 -12.92 -21.99
CA ILE A 3 57.48 -12.11 -21.46
C ILE A 3 56.25 -12.36 -22.35
N LEU A 4 55.44 -13.33 -21.93
CA LEU A 4 54.09 -13.56 -22.46
C LEU A 4 53.19 -12.55 -21.76
N MET A 5 52.75 -11.52 -22.48
CA MET A 5 51.93 -10.44 -21.93
C MET A 5 50.46 -10.83 -22.15
N THR A 6 49.89 -11.58 -21.19
CA THR A 6 48.49 -11.98 -21.17
C THR A 6 47.62 -10.77 -20.86
N LEU A 7 46.99 -10.20 -21.89
CA LEU A 7 45.96 -9.17 -21.77
C LEU A 7 44.69 -9.83 -21.20
N VAL A 8 44.47 -9.71 -19.89
CA VAL A 8 43.23 -10.17 -19.24
C VAL A 8 42.13 -9.18 -19.61
N LEU A 9 41.29 -9.53 -20.58
CA LEU A 9 40.00 -8.86 -20.79
C LEU A 9 39.16 -9.10 -19.54
N MET A 10 39.08 -8.09 -18.66
CA MET A 10 38.02 -8.00 -17.68
C MET A 10 36.71 -7.70 -18.44
N THR A 11 36.05 -8.75 -18.91
CA THR A 11 34.63 -8.69 -19.24
C THR A 11 33.89 -8.46 -17.92
N GLY A 12 33.63 -7.20 -17.61
CA GLY A 12 32.72 -6.83 -16.52
C GLY A 12 31.38 -7.49 -16.80
N PHE A 13 31.01 -8.44 -15.95
CA PHE A 13 29.64 -8.93 -15.87
C PHE A 13 28.78 -7.74 -15.44
N ALA A 14 28.19 -7.04 -16.40
CA ALA A 14 27.07 -6.18 -16.14
C ALA A 14 25.93 -7.10 -15.70
N SER A 15 25.76 -7.26 -14.39
CA SER A 15 24.56 -7.86 -13.82
C SER A 15 23.40 -6.98 -14.24
N LEU A 16 22.63 -7.44 -15.22
CA LEU A 16 21.30 -6.93 -15.49
C LEU A 16 20.45 -7.25 -14.26
N SER A 17 20.38 -6.34 -13.28
CA SER A 17 19.43 -6.51 -12.19
C SER A 17 18.03 -6.39 -12.76
N TRP A 18 17.28 -7.48 -12.69
CA TRP A 18 15.89 -7.48 -13.09
C TRP A 18 15.08 -7.06 -11.88
N ALA A 19 14.76 -5.76 -11.80
CA ALA A 19 13.79 -5.29 -10.82
C ALA A 19 12.47 -6.05 -11.01
N ARG A 20 12.15 -6.97 -10.11
CA ARG A 20 10.93 -7.76 -10.19
C ARG A 20 9.82 -7.07 -9.41
N THR A 21 8.67 -6.89 -10.05
CA THR A 21 7.47 -6.37 -9.37
C THR A 21 6.70 -7.50 -8.70
N THR A 22 6.28 -7.28 -7.47
CA THR A 22 5.30 -8.10 -6.76
C THR A 22 4.20 -7.22 -6.15
N TYR A 23 3.18 -7.83 -5.55
CA TYR A 23 2.07 -7.13 -4.94
C TYR A 23 1.84 -7.64 -3.53
N GLU A 24 1.72 -6.72 -2.59
CA GLU A 24 1.38 -7.03 -1.21
C GLU A 24 0.05 -6.37 -0.85
N THR A 25 -0.70 -7.04 0.01
CA THR A 25 -2.02 -6.59 0.44
C THR A 25 -1.96 -6.20 1.91
N GLY A 26 -2.62 -5.11 2.25
CA GLY A 26 -2.79 -4.63 3.61
C GLY A 26 -4.27 -4.38 3.92
N ARG A 27 -4.62 -4.40 5.20
CA ARG A 27 -5.96 -4.22 5.70
C ARG A 27 -5.97 -3.10 6.74
N GLY A 28 -6.99 -2.27 6.69
CA GLY A 28 -7.20 -1.19 7.61
C GLY A 28 -8.64 -1.20 8.11
N GLN A 29 -8.81 -0.84 9.37
CA GLN A 29 -10.13 -0.71 9.98
C GLN A 29 -10.15 0.54 10.82
N GLU A 30 -11.18 1.35 10.63
CA GLU A 30 -11.37 2.58 11.36
C GLU A 30 -12.80 2.70 11.84
N PHE A 31 -12.92 3.39 12.97
CA PHE A 31 -14.18 3.59 13.67
C PHE A 31 -14.34 5.06 13.97
N GLY A 32 -15.58 5.53 13.95
CA GLY A 32 -15.88 6.90 14.32
C GLY A 32 -17.35 7.09 14.56
N TYR A 33 -17.68 8.28 15.03
CA TYR A 33 -19.05 8.70 15.25
C TYR A 33 -19.37 9.83 14.29
N CYS A 34 -20.51 9.69 13.62
CA CYS A 34 -20.97 10.64 12.63
C CYS A 34 -22.36 11.15 13.00
N SER A 35 -22.57 12.45 12.82
CA SER A 35 -23.91 13.02 12.84
C SER A 35 -24.51 12.99 11.43
N GLY A 36 -25.84 12.90 11.36
CA GLY A 36 -26.61 12.95 10.14
C GLY A 36 -26.49 14.26 9.38
N SER A 37 -26.19 15.36 10.08
CA SER A 37 -25.89 16.66 9.44
C SER A 37 -24.58 16.64 8.64
N GLN A 38 -23.69 15.68 8.88
CA GLN A 38 -22.40 15.54 8.19
C GLN A 38 -22.17 14.12 7.65
N GLY A 39 -23.23 13.30 7.55
CA GLY A 39 -23.13 11.85 7.42
C GLY A 39 -22.17 11.37 6.32
N SER A 40 -22.36 11.85 5.09
CA SER A 40 -21.53 11.45 3.94
C SER A 40 -20.06 11.90 4.07
N PHE A 41 -19.82 13.13 4.51
CA PHE A 41 -18.46 13.65 4.71
C PHE A 41 -17.73 12.90 5.84
N CYS A 42 -18.42 12.63 6.94
CA CYS A 42 -17.87 11.89 8.06
C CYS A 42 -17.53 10.44 7.68
N ILE A 43 -18.43 9.73 7.00
CA ILE A 43 -18.17 8.36 6.50
C ILE A 43 -16.95 8.36 5.58
N SER A 44 -16.86 9.31 4.64
CA SER A 44 -15.72 9.41 3.72
C SER A 44 -14.38 9.65 4.45
N GLY A 45 -14.39 10.44 5.53
CA GLY A 45 -13.20 10.66 6.35
C GLY A 45 -12.75 9.41 7.10
N ILE A 46 -13.68 8.65 7.67
CA ILE A 46 -13.38 7.37 8.33
C ILE A 46 -12.87 6.34 7.28
N GLN A 47 -13.49 6.31 6.10
CA GLN A 47 -13.06 5.46 5.00
C GLN A 47 -11.63 5.78 4.55
N ALA A 48 -11.31 7.07 4.36
CA ALA A 48 -9.99 7.50 3.95
C ALA A 48 -8.91 7.12 4.98
N ARG A 49 -9.23 7.18 6.28
CA ARG A 49 -8.32 6.70 7.33
C ARG A 49 -8.14 5.18 7.28
N ALA A 50 -9.21 4.40 7.06
CA ALA A 50 -9.10 2.95 6.90
C ALA A 50 -8.23 2.59 5.67
N GLU A 51 -8.37 3.31 4.57
CA GLU A 51 -7.53 3.15 3.38
C GLU A 51 -6.07 3.51 3.65
N MET A 52 -5.82 4.58 4.38
CA MET A 52 -4.47 4.99 4.77
C MET A 52 -3.79 3.90 5.62
N GLU A 53 -4.51 3.32 6.58
CA GLU A 53 -3.96 2.22 7.39
C GLU A 53 -3.72 0.96 6.56
N ALA A 54 -4.64 0.60 5.67
CA ALA A 54 -4.47 -0.53 4.76
C ALA A 54 -3.24 -0.35 3.85
N LYS A 55 -3.03 0.86 3.31
CA LYS A 55 -1.83 1.21 2.53
C LYS A 55 -0.57 1.09 3.36
N ARG A 56 -0.55 1.69 4.55
CA ARG A 56 0.58 1.63 5.47
C ARG A 56 0.99 0.20 5.79
N GLN A 57 0.01 -0.68 6.03
CA GLN A 57 0.29 -2.10 6.29
C GLN A 57 0.85 -2.81 5.05
N ALA A 58 0.29 -2.55 3.86
CA ALA A 58 0.80 -3.11 2.61
C ALA A 58 2.24 -2.65 2.32
N ASP A 59 2.53 -1.36 2.52
CA ASP A 59 3.86 -0.77 2.39
C ASP A 59 4.86 -1.40 3.37
N TRP A 60 4.44 -1.58 4.63
CA TRP A 60 5.26 -2.26 5.63
C TRP A 60 5.57 -3.70 5.20
N ASN A 61 4.58 -4.43 4.69
CA ASN A 61 4.77 -5.79 4.18
C ASN A 61 5.73 -5.82 2.97
N CYS A 62 5.63 -4.84 2.06
CA CYS A 62 6.58 -4.67 0.96
C CYS A 62 8.00 -4.48 1.48
N GLN A 63 8.22 -3.54 2.41
CA GLN A 63 9.54 -3.25 2.95
C GLN A 63 10.13 -4.46 3.67
N MET A 64 9.34 -5.17 4.48
CA MET A 64 9.79 -6.33 5.24
C MET A 64 10.15 -7.53 4.35
N LYS A 65 9.50 -7.70 3.20
CA LYS A 65 9.69 -8.87 2.33
C LYS A 65 10.61 -8.61 1.13
N HIS A 66 10.53 -7.41 0.55
CA HIS A 66 11.08 -7.10 -0.78
C HIS A 66 11.99 -5.87 -0.80
N GLY A 67 12.09 -5.15 0.33
CA GLY A 67 13.04 -4.05 0.53
C GLY A 67 12.50 -2.67 0.20
N GLN A 68 11.80 -2.48 -0.93
CA GLN A 68 11.22 -1.17 -1.28
C GLN A 68 9.78 -1.26 -1.81
N SER A 69 8.92 -0.40 -1.26
CA SER A 69 7.60 -0.11 -1.85
C SER A 69 7.78 0.89 -2.99
N ARG A 70 7.23 0.58 -4.18
CA ARG A 70 6.95 1.64 -5.14
C ARG A 70 5.60 2.21 -4.74
N SER A 71 5.57 3.48 -4.37
CA SER A 71 4.42 4.22 -3.80
C SER A 71 3.09 4.19 -4.61
N TYR A 72 2.96 3.40 -5.66
CA TYR A 72 1.74 3.21 -6.44
C TYR A 72 0.85 2.14 -5.81
N THR A 73 -0.18 2.58 -5.09
CA THR A 73 -1.30 1.71 -4.70
C THR A 73 -2.09 1.33 -5.94
N ALA A 74 -2.23 0.04 -6.24
CA ALA A 74 -2.92 -0.42 -7.44
C ALA A 74 -4.46 -0.37 -7.28
N SER A 75 -4.97 -0.59 -6.06
CA SER A 75 -6.39 -0.48 -5.75
C SER A 75 -6.64 -0.54 -4.24
N CYS A 76 -7.70 0.11 -3.77
CA CYS A 76 -8.26 -0.09 -2.45
C CYS A 76 -9.74 -0.46 -2.60
N ASN A 77 -10.17 -1.50 -1.91
CA ASN A 77 -11.57 -1.85 -1.76
C ASN A 77 -11.99 -1.56 -0.33
N SER A 78 -12.95 -0.65 -0.18
CA SER A 78 -13.40 -0.15 1.10
C SER A 78 -14.89 -0.31 1.26
N SER A 79 -15.32 -0.67 2.47
CA SER A 79 -16.72 -0.79 2.84
C SER A 79 -16.97 -0.16 4.20
N CYS A 80 -18.03 0.63 4.32
CA CYS A 80 -18.44 1.25 5.57
C CYS A 80 -19.84 0.77 5.97
N PHE A 81 -20.03 0.59 7.28
CA PHE A 81 -21.33 0.31 7.87
C PHE A 81 -21.59 1.26 9.05
N PRO A 82 -22.74 1.96 9.07
CA PRO A 82 -23.65 2.13 7.93
C PRO A 82 -22.99 2.95 6.80
N ASN A 83 -23.43 2.73 5.56
CA ASN A 83 -22.96 3.49 4.39
C ASN A 83 -23.79 4.75 4.11
N ILE A 84 -24.88 4.95 4.86
CA ILE A 84 -25.73 6.13 4.83
C ILE A 84 -26.18 6.45 6.24
N ILE A 85 -26.28 7.73 6.57
CA ILE A 85 -26.78 8.21 7.86
C ILE A 85 -27.91 9.18 7.55
N THR A 86 -29.04 9.03 8.22
CA THR A 86 -30.15 9.94 7.97
C THR A 86 -29.90 11.26 8.70
N PRO A 87 -30.35 12.41 8.15
CA PRO A 87 -30.12 13.72 8.77
C PRO A 87 -30.65 13.86 10.22
N ARG A 88 -31.54 12.96 10.65
CA ARG A 88 -32.14 12.96 12.00
C ARG A 88 -31.26 12.25 13.04
N ASP A 89 -30.32 11.42 12.61
CA ASP A 89 -29.49 10.65 13.52
C ASP A 89 -28.32 11.52 14.03
N GLN A 90 -28.31 11.88 15.31
CA GLN A 90 -27.31 12.81 15.85
C GLN A 90 -25.96 12.15 16.17
N ASN A 91 -25.94 10.83 16.39
CA ASN A 91 -24.75 10.11 16.79
C ASN A 91 -24.79 8.65 16.33
N VAL A 92 -24.18 8.36 15.18
CA VAL A 92 -24.14 7.02 14.57
C VAL A 92 -22.72 6.50 14.57
N SER A 93 -22.54 5.31 15.14
CA SER A 93 -21.27 4.59 15.04
C SER A 93 -21.08 4.09 13.60
N VAL A 94 -19.98 4.50 12.99
CA VAL A 94 -19.57 4.10 11.65
C VAL A 94 -18.27 3.31 11.77
N ARG A 95 -18.25 2.17 11.10
CA ARG A 95 -17.05 1.36 10.91
C ARG A 95 -16.75 1.27 9.43
N CYS A 96 -15.52 1.58 9.05
CA CYS A 96 -15.01 1.33 7.71
C CYS A 96 -13.91 0.28 7.77
N SER A 97 -13.91 -0.63 6.81
CA SER A 97 -12.84 -1.58 6.55
C SER A 97 -12.34 -1.38 5.14
N SER A 98 -11.01 -1.36 4.96
CA SER A 98 -10.38 -1.28 3.66
C SER A 98 -9.35 -2.39 3.47
N THR A 99 -9.23 -2.85 2.24
CA THR A 99 -8.16 -3.72 1.78
C THR A 99 -7.49 -3.05 0.60
N CYS A 100 -6.19 -2.76 0.71
CA CYS A 100 -5.42 -2.10 -0.34
C CYS A 100 -4.30 -3.01 -0.82
N THR A 101 -4.02 -2.95 -2.12
CA THR A 101 -2.89 -3.65 -2.75
C THR A 101 -1.85 -2.65 -3.21
N VAL A 102 -0.61 -2.84 -2.79
CA VAL A 102 0.55 -2.03 -3.16
C VAL A 102 1.50 -2.84 -4.03
N GLN A 103 2.09 -2.18 -5.01
CA GLN A 103 3.16 -2.73 -5.83
C GLN A 103 4.52 -2.61 -5.12
N CYS A 104 5.20 -3.73 -4.89
CA CYS A 104 6.55 -3.74 -4.33
C CYS A 104 7.58 -4.02 -5.43
N GLU A 105 8.75 -3.42 -5.31
CA GLU A 105 9.91 -3.75 -6.13
C GLU A 105 10.84 -4.66 -5.34
N ILE A 106 11.27 -5.74 -5.98
CA ILE A 106 12.27 -6.67 -5.49
C ILE A 106 13.57 -6.29 -6.20
N ALA A 107 14.57 -5.87 -5.44
CA ALA A 107 15.93 -5.78 -5.92
C ALA A 107 16.58 -7.18 -5.75
N ASP A 108 16.94 -7.81 -6.87
CA ASP A 108 17.76 -9.03 -6.90
C ASP A 108 19.22 -8.74 -6.52
#